data_AF-F9US13-F1
#
_entry.id   AF-F9US13-F1
#
_cell.length_a   1.000
_cell.length_b   1.000
_cell.length_c   1.000
_cell.angle_alpha   90.00
_cell.angle_beta   90.00
_cell.angle_gamma   90.00
#
_symmetry.space_group_name_H-M   'P 1'
#
loop_
_entity.id
_entity.type
_entity.pdbx_description
1 polymer ?
#
loop_
_entity_poly.entity_id
_entity_poly.type
_entity_poly.pdbx_seq_one_letter_code
_entity_poly.pdbx_strand_id
1 'polypeptide(L)' 'MNSATFNQTELAKYNGQDGQPAYVAVDGVVYDVTGVAAWAGGKHHGNLAGQELTAVIDTKSPHGRKVLTGLTVVGQYVTN' A
#
# COMPACT_ATOMS: atom_id res chain seq x y z
N MET A 1 -12.69 -3.09 -16.32
CA MET A 1 -12.71 -3.14 -14.84
C MET A 1 -12.75 -1.71 -14.36
N ASN A 2 -13.65 -1.34 -13.44
CA ASN A 2 -13.59 -0.03 -12.80
C ASN A 2 -12.41 -0.06 -11.81
N SER A 3 -11.28 0.52 -12.20
CA SER A 3 -10.15 0.71 -11.27
C SER A 3 -10.51 1.83 -10.30
N ALA A 4 -10.52 1.53 -9.00
CA ALA A 4 -10.73 2.54 -7.97
C ALA A 4 -9.58 3.57 -8.02
N THR A 5 -9.90 4.84 -7.76
CA THR A 5 -8.92 5.92 -7.68
C THR A 5 -8.81 6.38 -6.24
N PHE A 6 -7.59 6.43 -5.74
CA PHE A 6 -7.27 6.83 -4.38
C PHE A 6 -6.40 8.07 -4.42
N ASN A 7 -6.69 9.03 -3.54
CA ASN A 7 -5.74 10.06 -3.16
C ASN A 7 -5.23 9.77 -1.75
N GLN A 8 -4.43 10.68 -1.18
CA GLN A 8 -3.90 10.52 0.17
C GLN A 8 -4.98 10.26 1.22
N THR A 9 -6.08 11.02 1.18
CA THR A 9 -7.17 10.91 2.17
C THR A 9 -7.94 9.61 2.03
N GLU A 10 -8.24 9.19 0.80
CA GLU A 10 -8.93 7.92 0.55
C GLU A 10 -8.04 6.73 0.91
N LEU A 11 -6.77 6.73 0.51
CA LEU A 11 -5.83 5.65 0.82
C LEU A 11 -5.63 5.48 2.34
N ALA A 12 -5.58 6.58 3.11
CA ALA A 12 -5.40 6.55 4.55
C ALA A 12 -6.47 5.77 5.32
N LYS A 13 -7.66 5.54 4.73
CA LYS A 13 -8.74 4.74 5.32
C LYS A 13 -8.45 3.23 5.30
N TYR A 14 -7.48 2.80 4.50
CA TYR A 14 -7.09 1.40 4.30
C TYR A 14 -5.77 1.11 5.02
N ASN A 15 -5.81 1.28 6.34
CA ASN A 15 -4.64 1.25 7.22
C ASN A 15 -4.40 -0.09 7.93
N GLY A 16 -5.18 -1.13 7.63
CA GLY A 16 -5.06 -2.45 8.26
C GLY A 16 -5.51 -2.53 9.71
N GLN A 17 -6.28 -1.54 10.20
CA GLN A 17 -6.75 -1.43 11.58
C GLN A 17 -8.27 -1.31 11.63
N ASP A 18 -8.87 -1.60 12.79
CA ASP A 18 -10.32 -1.47 13.01
C ASP A 18 -11.20 -2.18 11.97
N GLY A 19 -10.72 -3.33 11.46
CA GLY A 19 -11.39 -4.13 10.44
C GLY A 19 -11.18 -3.65 8.99
N GLN A 20 -10.43 -2.56 8.78
CA GLN A 20 -10.13 -2.05 7.46
C GLN A 20 -9.02 -2.87 6.76
N PRO A 21 -9.05 -2.97 5.42
CA PRO A 21 -7.96 -3.55 4.65
C PRO A 21 -6.66 -2.75 4.85
N ALA A 22 -5.52 -3.35 4.57
CA ALA A 22 -4.22 -2.69 4.54
C ALA A 22 -3.78 -2.50 3.09
N TYR A 23 -3.77 -1.26 2.59
CA TYR A 23 -3.32 -0.93 1.23
C TYR A 23 -2.08 -0.07 1.25
N VAL A 24 -1.25 -0.15 0.22
CA VAL A 24 -0.11 0.76 0.01
C VAL A 24 -0.08 1.20 -1.44
N ALA A 25 0.30 2.45 -1.69
CA ALA A 25 0.56 2.93 -3.03
C ALA A 25 2.06 2.88 -3.34
N VAL A 26 2.41 2.42 -4.54
CA VAL A 26 3.75 2.53 -5.13
C VAL A 26 3.58 2.89 -6.60
N ASP A 27 4.18 4.00 -6.99
CA ASP A 27 4.30 4.48 -8.36
C ASP A 27 2.94 4.58 -9.07
N GLY A 28 1.98 5.21 -8.39
CA GLY A 28 0.62 5.37 -8.89
C GLY A 28 -0.25 4.11 -8.82
N VAL A 29 0.25 2.98 -8.30
CA VAL A 29 -0.51 1.73 -8.18
C VAL A 29 -0.81 1.42 -6.72
N VAL A 30 -2.06 1.07 -6.41
CA VAL A 30 -2.47 0.66 -5.05
C VAL A 30 -2.52 -0.87 -4.96
N TYR A 31 -1.76 -1.42 -4.02
CA TYR A 31 -1.64 -2.85 -3.75
C TYR A 31 -2.31 -3.22 -2.44
N ASP A 32 -2.99 -4.37 -2.44
CA ASP A 32 -3.52 -4.98 -1.23
C ASP A 32 -2.43 -5.78 -0.50
N VAL A 33 -2.13 -5.40 0.74
CA VAL A 33 -1.19 -6.09 1.63
C VAL A 33 -1.88 -6.70 2.86
N THR A 34 -3.21 -6.75 2.90
CA THR A 34 -4.00 -7.22 4.05
C THR A 34 -3.64 -8.65 4.48
N GLY A 35 -3.40 -9.54 3.51
CA GLY A 35 -3.01 -10.94 3.78
C GLY A 35 -1.51 -11.17 3.94
N VAL A 36 -0.69 -10.12 3.83
CA VAL A 36 0.78 -10.25 3.90
C VAL A 36 1.21 -10.24 5.36
N ALA A 37 1.74 -11.36 5.87
CA ALA A 37 2.10 -11.50 7.28
C ALA A 37 3.04 -10.41 7.80
N ALA A 38 3.94 -9.90 6.96
CA ALA A 38 4.87 -8.82 7.31
C ALA A 38 4.20 -7.46 7.58
N TRP A 39 2.94 -7.30 7.14
CA TRP A 39 2.10 -6.11 7.29
C TRP A 39 1.00 -6.29 8.36
N ALA A 40 1.08 -7.33 9.20
CA ALA A 40 0.09 -7.58 10.25
C ALA A 40 -0.14 -6.34 11.13
N GLY A 41 -1.41 -5.98 11.33
CA GLY A 41 -1.81 -4.76 12.05
C GLY A 41 -1.53 -3.46 11.29
N GLY A 42 -1.29 -3.52 9.98
CA GLY A 42 -1.06 -2.36 9.12
C GLY A 42 0.31 -1.71 9.26
N LYS A 43 1.30 -2.44 9.80
CA LYS A 43 2.62 -1.90 10.14
C LYS A 43 3.72 -2.78 9.58
N HIS A 44 4.77 -2.18 9.02
CA HIS A 44 5.94 -2.91 8.53
C HIS A 44 7.21 -2.06 8.64
N HIS A 45 8.13 -2.45 9.54
CA HIS A 45 9.42 -1.77 9.77
C HIS A 45 9.33 -0.22 9.88
N GLY A 46 8.35 0.29 10.64
CA GLY A 46 8.14 1.72 10.84
C GLY A 46 7.25 2.40 9.78
N ASN A 47 6.88 1.69 8.71
CA ASN A 47 5.92 2.14 7.71
C ASN A 47 4.51 1.73 8.11
N LEU A 48 3.52 2.52 7.66
CA LEU A 48 2.11 2.26 7.88
C LEU A 48 1.41 2.00 6.55
N ALA A 49 0.43 1.10 6.57
CA ALA A 49 -0.53 0.98 5.48
C ALA A 49 -1.38 2.26 5.40
N GLY A 50 -2.02 2.46 4.26
CA GLY A 50 -2.74 3.67 3.91
C GLY A 50 -1.84 4.80 3.41
N GLN A 51 -0.63 4.50 2.93
CA GLN A 51 0.36 5.48 2.48
C GLN A 51 0.90 5.20 1.08
N GLU A 52 1.36 6.27 0.43
CA GLU A 52 2.22 6.23 -0.75
C GLU A 52 3.66 6.03 -0.29
N LEU A 53 4.29 4.93 -0.72
CA LEU A 53 5.56 4.44 -0.20
C LEU A 53 6.61 4.25 -1.29
N THR A 54 6.47 4.87 -2.46
CA THR A 54 7.45 4.78 -3.57
C THR A 54 8.85 5.12 -3.11
N ALA A 55 9.03 6.27 -2.45
CA ALA A 55 10.35 6.69 -1.99
C ALA A 55 10.95 5.70 -0.99
N VAL A 56 10.13 5.10 -0.12
CA VAL A 56 10.58 4.13 0.89
C VAL A 56 11.00 2.83 0.22
N ILE A 57 10.18 2.26 -0.65
CA ILE A 57 10.48 0.98 -1.29
C ILE A 57 11.68 1.09 -2.24
N ASP A 58 11.87 2.24 -2.89
CA ASP A 58 12.97 2.45 -3.83
C ASP A 58 14.30 2.79 -3.15
N THR A 59 14.28 3.43 -1.98
CA THR A 59 15.52 3.95 -1.35
C THR A 59 15.88 3.34 0.01
N LYS A 60 14.93 2.71 0.70
CA LYS A 60 15.13 2.20 2.08
C LYS A 60 14.89 0.71 2.23
N SER A 61 14.02 0.11 1.42
CA SER A 61 13.73 -1.32 1.51
C SER A 61 14.92 -2.16 1.02
N PRO A 62 15.43 -3.11 1.82
CA PRO A 62 16.47 -4.05 1.37
C PRO A 62 15.92 -5.08 0.35
N HIS A 63 14.61 -5.09 0.12
CA HIS A 63 13.95 -6.00 -0.81
C HIS A 63 13.50 -5.30 -2.10
N GLY A 64 13.26 -3.99 -2.07
CA GLY A 64 12.83 -3.21 -3.24
C GLY A 64 11.49 -3.69 -3.82
N ARG A 65 11.17 -3.23 -5.04
CA ARG A 65 9.87 -3.48 -5.71
C ARG A 65 9.54 -4.95 -6.00
N LYS A 66 10.50 -5.88 -5.89
CA LYS A 66 10.26 -7.31 -6.17
C LYS A 66 9.16 -7.91 -5.29
N VAL A 67 8.95 -7.36 -4.08
CA VAL A 67 7.91 -7.78 -3.13
C VAL A 67 6.50 -7.45 -3.58
N LEU A 68 6.34 -6.58 -4.60
CA LEU A 68 5.03 -6.24 -5.17
C LEU A 68 4.52 -7.31 -6.14
N THR A 69 5.42 -8.17 -6.63
CA THR A 69 5.06 -9.24 -7.58
C THR A 69 4.02 -10.17 -6.98
N GLY A 70 2.88 -10.32 -7.66
CA GLY A 70 1.79 -11.21 -7.24
C GLY A 70 0.84 -10.63 -6.19
N LEU A 71 1.09 -9.40 -5.70
CA LEU A 71 0.08 -8.70 -4.89
C LEU A 71 -1.11 -8.28 -5.75
N THR A 72 -2.29 -8.30 -5.14
CA THR A 72 -3.51 -7.83 -5.79
C THR A 72 -3.45 -6.32 -6.00
N VAL A 73 -3.63 -5.87 -7.24
CA VAL A 73 -3.80 -4.46 -7.57
C VAL A 73 -5.27 -4.09 -7.37
N VAL A 74 -5.55 -3.10 -6.53
CA VAL A 74 -6.91 -2.66 -6.17
C VAL A 74 -7.27 -1.30 -6.74
N GLY A 75 -6.31 -0.58 -7.32
CA GLY A 75 -6.60 0.69 -8.00
C GLY A 75 -5.37 1.50 -8.35
N GLN A 76 -5.60 2.79 -8.57
CA GLN A 76 -4.58 3.78 -8.90
C GLN A 76 -4.51 4.84 -7.80
N TYR A 77 -3.30 5.32 -7.54
CA TYR A 77 -3.03 6.44 -6.66
C TYR A 77 -2.79 7.69 -7.49
N VAL A 78 -3.55 8.76 -7.21
CA VAL A 78 -3.39 10.07 -7.83
C VAL A 78 -3.08 11.10 -6.75
N THR A 79 -2.09 11.94 -7.01
CA THR A 79 -1.88 13.15 -6.23
C THR A 79 -2.99 14.13 -6.59
N ASN A 80 -3.72 14.61 -5.57
CA ASN A 80 -4.67 15.71 -5.74
C ASN A 80 -3.98 16.99 -6.20
#